data_AF-A0A357F432-F1
#
_entry.id   AF-A0A357F432-F1
#
_cell.length_a   1.000
_cell.length_b   1.000
_cell.length_c   1.000
_cell.angle_alpha   90.00
_cell.angle_beta   90.00
_cell.angle_gamma   90.00
#
_symmetry.space_group_name_H-M   'P 1'
#
loop_
_entity.id
_entity.type
_entity.pdbx_description
1 polymer ?
#
loop_
_entity_poly.entity_id
_entity_poly.type
_entity_poly.pdbx_seq_one_letter_code
_entity_poly.pdbx_strand_id
1 'polypeptide(L)'
;MVSEIYDKEISGGWRSYLPALLAIGGSVLLLGLRLEMGRGFMSDGALMMIALACYILGGLFQLTNLYAPSEMARKIGLWTAALGVFFNLSSWLVRWVTAYDIELEKLRESGNMASPWIFRYVPFANLYDLSLAFAFGAGVGTLFLARRKSFQILSAFTLPLAALILTLARFIGDEFIDLPPVLDSYWRPIHVGVASLSYGIALVCFAIAVMYLIKDKAKIEAMAIWSSIFALGV
;
A
#
# COMPACT_ATOMS: atom_id res chain seq x y z
N MET A 1 -26.85 -21.84 11.64
CA MET A 1 -27.42 -22.45 10.42
C MET A 1 -27.43 -21.52 9.20
N VAL A 2 -28.16 -20.39 9.16
CA VAL A 2 -28.10 -19.46 8.00
C VAL A 2 -26.76 -18.72 7.89
N SER A 3 -26.17 -18.32 9.02
CA SER A 3 -24.80 -17.76 9.07
C SER A 3 -23.74 -18.76 8.61
N GLU A 4 -23.85 -20.02 9.02
CA GLU A 4 -22.93 -21.10 8.63
C GLU A 4 -23.00 -21.46 7.15
N ILE A 5 -24.18 -21.40 6.51
CA ILE A 5 -24.33 -21.66 5.08
C ILE A 5 -23.79 -20.47 4.26
N TYR A 6 -23.96 -19.24 4.74
CA TYR A 6 -23.41 -18.03 4.10
C TYR A 6 -21.88 -17.90 4.25
N ASP A 7 -21.32 -18.30 5.40
CA ASP A 7 -19.87 -18.35 5.62
C ASP A 7 -19.19 -19.45 4.77
N LYS A 8 -19.95 -20.48 4.36
CA LYS A 8 -19.47 -21.56 3.48
C LYS A 8 -19.31 -21.10 2.02
N GLU A 9 -20.17 -20.21 1.52
CA GLU A 9 -20.06 -19.67 0.15
C GLU A 9 -18.84 -18.75 -0.04
N ILE A 10 -18.37 -18.11 1.03
CA ILE A 10 -17.29 -17.12 0.97
C ILE A 10 -15.89 -17.78 1.15
N SER A 11 -15.82 -19.00 1.70
CA SER A 11 -14.59 -19.56 2.28
C SER A 11 -13.73 -20.49 1.40
N GLY A 12 -14.03 -20.73 0.11
CA GLY A 12 -13.26 -21.76 -0.63
C GLY A 12 -12.80 -21.45 -2.06
N GLY A 13 -13.34 -20.43 -2.74
CA GLY A 13 -13.08 -20.24 -4.16
C GLY A 13 -11.89 -19.34 -4.49
N TRP A 14 -11.07 -19.71 -5.47
CA TRP A 14 -10.04 -18.84 -6.09
C TRP A 14 -10.61 -17.48 -6.52
N ARG A 15 -11.92 -17.41 -6.82
CA ARG A 15 -12.65 -16.18 -7.14
C ARG A 15 -12.60 -15.10 -6.04
N SER A 16 -12.39 -15.48 -4.78
CA SER A 16 -12.24 -14.51 -3.68
C SER A 16 -10.95 -13.69 -3.77
N TYR A 17 -9.93 -14.19 -4.47
CA TYR A 17 -8.67 -13.48 -4.72
C TYR A 17 -8.72 -12.62 -5.98
N LEU A 18 -9.80 -12.71 -6.76
CA LEU A 18 -9.91 -12.06 -8.06
C LEU A 18 -9.64 -10.54 -8.00
N PRO A 19 -10.18 -9.75 -7.04
CA PRO A 19 -9.90 -8.32 -7.00
C PRO A 19 -8.40 -8.01 -6.76
N ALA A 20 -7.75 -8.76 -5.88
CA ALA A 20 -6.32 -8.58 -5.59
C ALA A 20 -5.45 -9.01 -6.78
N LEU A 21 -5.77 -10.15 -7.39
CA LEU A 21 -5.05 -10.66 -8.56
C LEU A 21 -5.21 -9.74 -9.77
N LEU A 22 -6.41 -9.21 -10.00
CA LEU A 22 -6.65 -8.22 -11.06
C LEU A 22 -5.91 -6.92 -10.79
N ALA A 23 -5.85 -6.46 -9.54
CA ALA A 23 -5.12 -5.25 -9.19
C ALA A 23 -3.61 -5.41 -9.44
N ILE A 24 -3.03 -6.53 -8.99
CA ILE A 24 -1.60 -6.81 -9.16
C ILE A 24 -1.29 -7.06 -10.64
N GLY A 25 -2.00 -7.97 -11.29
CA GLY A 25 -1.80 -8.29 -12.71
C GLY A 25 -2.02 -7.08 -13.60
N GLY A 26 -3.06 -6.28 -13.33
CA GLY A 26 -3.30 -5.01 -14.00
C GLY A 26 -2.12 -4.05 -13.86
N SER A 27 -1.56 -3.88 -12.66
CA SER A 27 -0.45 -2.94 -12.46
C SER A 27 0.81 -3.33 -13.25
N VAL A 28 1.05 -4.63 -13.42
CA VAL A 28 2.15 -5.15 -14.25
C VAL A 28 1.86 -4.91 -15.74
N LEU A 29 0.62 -5.07 -16.18
CA LEU A 29 0.22 -4.73 -17.56
C LEU A 29 0.39 -3.23 -17.83
N LEU A 30 -0.02 -2.38 -16.87
CA LEU A 30 0.16 -0.94 -16.96
C LEU A 30 1.64 -0.54 -17.00
N LEU A 31 2.49 -1.21 -16.21
CA LEU A 31 3.94 -1.07 -16.32
C LEU A 31 4.45 -1.43 -17.72
N GLY A 32 3.95 -2.53 -18.32
CA GLY A 32 4.25 -2.89 -19.71
C GLY A 32 3.88 -1.79 -20.70
N LEU A 33 2.66 -1.24 -20.58
CA LEU A 33 2.22 -0.11 -21.40
C LEU A 33 3.12 1.13 -21.21
N ARG A 34 3.54 1.41 -19.97
CA ARG A 34 4.47 2.50 -19.69
C ARG A 34 5.84 2.28 -20.35
N LEU A 35 6.31 1.05 -20.45
CA LEU A 35 7.56 0.73 -21.14
C LEU A 35 7.45 0.93 -22.66
N GLU A 36 6.29 0.65 -23.26
CA GLU A 36 6.04 0.84 -24.69
C GLU A 36 5.80 2.32 -25.06
N MET A 37 5.01 3.04 -24.25
CA MET A 37 4.64 4.43 -24.50
C MET A 37 5.71 5.45 -24.07
N GLY A 38 6.70 5.01 -23.29
CA GLY A 38 7.78 5.86 -22.79
C GLY A 38 7.27 7.01 -21.93
N ARG A 39 7.92 8.18 -22.06
CA ARG A 39 7.69 9.35 -21.19
C ARG A 39 6.38 10.10 -21.41
N GLY A 40 5.68 9.83 -22.51
CA GLY A 40 4.33 10.36 -22.74
C GLY A 40 3.27 9.69 -21.87
N PHE A 41 3.64 8.63 -21.13
CA PHE A 41 2.74 7.94 -20.22
C PHE A 41 2.41 8.78 -18.97
N MET A 42 1.32 8.43 -18.28
CA MET A 42 0.88 9.11 -17.05
C MET A 42 1.99 9.17 -15.99
N SER A 43 2.08 10.29 -15.28
CA SER A 43 3.04 10.46 -14.19
C SER A 43 2.69 9.56 -12.99
N ASP A 44 3.72 9.16 -12.24
CA ASP A 44 3.58 8.42 -10.99
C ASP A 44 2.74 9.17 -9.95
N GLY A 45 2.91 10.49 -9.85
CA GLY A 45 2.10 11.36 -9.00
C GLY A 45 0.61 11.36 -9.39
N ALA A 46 0.28 11.35 -10.68
CA ALA A 46 -1.11 11.27 -11.13
C ALA A 46 -1.76 9.92 -10.75
N LEU A 47 -1.03 8.81 -10.95
CA LEU A 47 -1.49 7.48 -10.53
C LEU A 47 -1.70 7.41 -9.01
N MET A 48 -0.80 8.00 -8.22
CA MET A 48 -0.96 8.10 -6.76
C MET A 48 -2.24 8.86 -6.38
N MET A 49 -2.54 9.98 -7.05
CA MET A 49 -3.74 10.76 -6.74
C MET A 49 -5.03 10.00 -7.06
N ILE A 50 -5.04 9.21 -8.14
CA ILE A 50 -6.17 8.31 -8.44
C ILE A 50 -6.28 7.22 -7.37
N ALA A 51 -5.15 6.64 -6.95
CA ALA A 51 -5.14 5.65 -5.88
C ALA A 51 -5.70 6.22 -4.56
N LEU A 52 -5.32 7.46 -4.22
CA LEU A 52 -5.84 8.19 -3.06
C LEU A 52 -7.37 8.36 -3.15
N ALA A 53 -7.88 8.83 -4.29
CA ALA A 53 -9.32 8.98 -4.49
C ALA A 53 -10.05 7.64 -4.33
N CYS A 54 -9.50 6.56 -4.89
CA CYS A 54 -10.05 5.21 -4.73
C CYS A 54 -10.03 4.73 -3.27
N TYR A 55 -8.97 4.98 -2.51
CA TYR A 55 -8.93 4.61 -1.09
C TYR A 55 -9.91 5.43 -0.23
N ILE A 56 -10.07 6.73 -0.51
CA ILE A 56 -11.07 7.56 0.16
C ILE A 56 -12.48 7.04 -0.14
N LEU A 57 -12.81 6.83 -1.42
CA LEU A 57 -14.13 6.34 -1.83
C LEU A 57 -14.40 4.93 -1.30
N GLY A 58 -13.42 4.02 -1.39
CA GLY A 58 -13.51 2.67 -0.85
C GLY A 58 -13.71 2.67 0.66
N GLY A 59 -12.96 3.51 1.39
CA GLY A 59 -13.12 3.70 2.83
C GLY A 59 -14.49 4.26 3.20
N LEU A 60 -14.98 5.25 2.46
CA LEU A 60 -16.32 5.82 2.66
C LEU A 60 -17.41 4.75 2.51
N PHE A 61 -17.39 3.97 1.43
CA PHE A 61 -18.37 2.90 1.23
C PHE A 61 -18.29 1.82 2.32
N GLN A 62 -17.11 1.50 2.83
CA GLN A 62 -16.97 0.53 3.92
C GLN A 62 -17.43 1.09 5.28
N LEU A 63 -17.20 2.38 5.54
CA LEU A 63 -17.76 3.07 6.70
C LEU A 63 -19.29 3.14 6.61
N THR A 64 -19.84 3.43 5.43
CA THR A 64 -21.29 3.39 5.20
C THR A 64 -21.82 1.97 5.42
N ASN A 65 -21.12 0.93 4.93
CA ASN A 65 -21.51 -0.46 5.16
C ASN A 65 -21.43 -0.87 6.64
N LEU A 66 -20.57 -0.22 7.45
CA LEU A 66 -20.51 -0.43 8.90
C LEU A 66 -21.74 0.15 9.60
N TYR A 67 -22.19 1.34 9.19
CA TYR A 67 -23.35 2.02 9.78
C TYR A 67 -24.70 1.49 9.26
N ALA A 68 -24.79 1.29 7.95
CA ALA A 68 -25.96 0.79 7.23
C ALA A 68 -25.54 -0.41 6.35
N PRO A 69 -25.55 -1.64 6.92
CA PRO A 69 -25.08 -2.84 6.21
C PRO A 69 -25.82 -3.06 4.89
N SER A 70 -25.07 -3.04 3.79
CA SER A 70 -25.61 -3.31 2.46
C SER A 70 -24.60 -4.05 1.58
N GLU A 71 -25.06 -5.12 0.94
CA GLU A 71 -24.21 -5.92 0.04
C GLU A 71 -23.68 -5.10 -1.15
N MET A 72 -24.43 -4.06 -1.57
CA MET A 72 -23.99 -3.12 -2.60
C MET A 72 -22.80 -2.28 -2.13
N ALA A 73 -22.91 -1.59 -0.99
CA ALA A 73 -21.82 -0.75 -0.48
C ALA A 73 -20.57 -1.57 -0.20
N ARG A 74 -20.73 -2.78 0.34
CA ARG A 74 -19.63 -3.73 0.54
C ARG A 74 -18.90 -4.05 -0.76
N LYS A 75 -19.63 -4.44 -1.82
CA LYS A 75 -19.02 -4.80 -3.11
C LYS A 75 -18.34 -3.61 -3.76
N ILE A 76 -19.01 -2.46 -3.80
CA ILE A 76 -18.43 -1.22 -4.34
C ILE A 76 -17.17 -0.86 -3.55
N GLY A 77 -17.22 -0.84 -2.23
CA GLY A 77 -16.08 -0.55 -1.37
C GLY A 77 -14.88 -1.46 -1.64
N LEU A 78 -15.10 -2.77 -1.81
CA LEU A 78 -14.02 -3.73 -2.10
C LEU A 78 -13.44 -3.56 -3.51
N TRP A 79 -14.27 -3.35 -4.53
CA TRP A 79 -13.79 -3.14 -5.89
C TRP A 79 -13.06 -1.79 -6.05
N THR A 80 -13.57 -0.75 -5.41
CA THR A 80 -12.89 0.56 -5.37
C THR A 80 -11.58 0.46 -4.60
N ALA A 81 -11.52 -0.31 -3.50
CA ALA A 81 -10.26 -0.61 -2.82
C ALA A 81 -9.26 -1.36 -3.73
N ALA A 82 -9.74 -2.31 -4.53
CA ALA A 82 -8.90 -3.01 -5.50
C ALA A 82 -8.35 -2.08 -6.59
N LEU A 83 -9.15 -1.13 -7.07
CA LEU A 83 -8.67 -0.07 -7.96
C LEU A 83 -7.62 0.81 -7.25
N GLY A 84 -7.81 1.15 -5.98
CA GLY A 84 -6.82 1.88 -5.19
C GLY A 84 -5.49 1.14 -5.10
N VAL A 85 -5.52 -0.17 -4.84
CA VAL A 85 -4.33 -1.03 -4.84
C VAL A 85 -3.66 -1.06 -6.20
N PHE A 86 -4.44 -1.21 -7.27
CA PHE A 86 -3.96 -1.21 -8.65
C PHE A 86 -3.21 0.08 -8.99
N PHE A 87 -3.82 1.24 -8.75
CA PHE A 87 -3.21 2.54 -9.07
C PHE A 87 -2.03 2.86 -8.15
N ASN A 88 -2.06 2.43 -6.88
CA ASN A 88 -0.95 2.62 -5.96
C ASN A 88 0.29 1.83 -6.42
N LEU A 89 0.11 0.53 -6.68
CA LEU A 89 1.21 -0.29 -7.19
C LEU A 89 1.70 0.21 -8.56
N SER A 90 0.79 0.63 -9.43
CA SER A 90 1.14 1.24 -10.72
C SER A 90 1.96 2.51 -10.54
N SER A 91 1.60 3.40 -9.61
CA SER A 91 2.37 4.60 -9.27
C SER A 91 3.81 4.24 -8.86
N TRP A 92 3.96 3.28 -7.95
CA TRP A 92 5.27 2.80 -7.50
C TRP A 92 6.10 2.18 -8.65
N LEU A 93 5.48 1.34 -9.49
CA LEU A 93 6.15 0.72 -10.63
C LEU A 93 6.54 1.74 -11.72
N VAL A 94 5.67 2.70 -12.03
CA VAL A 94 5.99 3.78 -12.97
C VAL A 94 7.13 4.63 -12.44
N ARG A 95 7.13 4.93 -11.15
CA ARG A 95 8.21 5.66 -10.49
C ARG A 95 9.55 4.94 -10.57
N TRP A 96 9.56 3.61 -10.42
CA TRP A 96 10.78 2.80 -10.59
C TRP A 96 11.41 3.03 -11.97
N VAL A 97 10.61 2.91 -13.03
CA VAL A 97 11.13 3.06 -14.39
C VAL A 97 11.46 4.52 -14.69
N THR A 98 10.71 5.48 -14.14
CA THR A 98 11.01 6.91 -14.32
C THR A 98 12.34 7.29 -13.68
N ALA A 99 12.64 6.77 -12.48
CA ALA A 99 13.95 6.97 -11.85
C ALA A 99 15.09 6.40 -12.71
N TYR A 100 14.88 5.22 -13.31
CA TYR A 100 15.84 4.61 -14.23
C TYR A 100 16.06 5.45 -15.49
N ASP A 101 14.98 5.92 -16.12
CA ASP A 101 15.05 6.71 -17.36
C ASP A 101 15.72 8.07 -17.14
N ILE A 102 15.49 8.71 -15.99
CA ILE A 102 16.14 9.97 -15.63
C ILE A 102 17.65 9.77 -15.54
N GLU A 103 18.13 8.72 -14.86
CA GLU A 103 19.58 8.49 -14.78
C GLU A 103 20.17 8.09 -16.14
N LEU A 104 19.48 7.24 -16.88
CA LEU A 104 19.98 6.79 -18.19
C LEU A 104 20.22 7.97 -19.12
N GLU A 105 19.38 9.00 -19.05
CA GLU A 105 19.62 10.25 -19.79
C GLU A 105 20.76 11.07 -19.25
N LYS A 106 20.87 11.28 -17.92
CA LYS A 106 22.03 11.95 -17.31
C LYS A 106 23.35 11.30 -17.77
N LEU A 107 23.39 9.98 -17.82
CA LEU A 107 24.57 9.23 -18.28
C LEU A 107 24.84 9.46 -19.78
N ARG A 108 23.81 9.35 -20.63
CA ARG A 108 23.96 9.58 -22.08
C ARG A 108 24.37 11.02 -22.41
N GLU A 109 23.82 12.01 -21.70
CA GLU A 109 24.21 13.42 -21.83
C GLU A 109 25.67 13.66 -21.44
N SER A 110 26.18 12.92 -20.44
CA SER A 110 27.60 12.94 -20.09
C SER A 110 28.52 12.17 -21.05
N GLY A 111 27.96 11.58 -22.11
CA GLY A 111 28.70 10.74 -23.08
C GLY A 111 28.98 9.31 -22.60
N ASN A 112 28.44 8.92 -21.44
CA ASN A 112 28.57 7.59 -20.89
C ASN A 112 27.47 6.66 -21.43
N MET A 113 27.87 5.62 -22.17
CA MET A 113 26.96 4.62 -22.76
C MET A 113 26.71 3.41 -21.86
N ALA A 114 27.15 3.44 -20.60
CA ALA A 114 26.90 2.37 -19.65
C ALA A 114 25.40 2.27 -19.33
N SER A 115 24.88 1.04 -19.32
CA SER A 115 23.54 0.74 -18.83
C SER A 115 23.59 0.43 -17.34
N PRO A 116 23.09 1.29 -16.45
CA PRO A 116 23.10 1.03 -15.03
C PRO A 116 22.15 -0.13 -14.69
N TRP A 117 22.37 -0.77 -13.55
CA TRP A 117 21.54 -1.87 -13.09
C TRP A 117 20.15 -1.39 -12.67
N ILE A 118 19.08 -1.94 -13.26
CA ILE A 118 17.71 -1.44 -13.08
C ILE A 118 17.22 -1.47 -11.62
N PHE A 119 17.63 -2.48 -10.84
CA PHE A 119 17.19 -2.63 -9.45
C PHE A 119 17.84 -1.61 -8.49
N ARG A 120 18.86 -0.86 -8.94
CA ARG A 120 19.37 0.31 -8.22
C ARG A 120 18.28 1.35 -7.99
N TYR A 121 17.31 1.45 -8.91
CA TYR A 121 16.29 2.49 -8.92
C TYR A 121 14.96 2.03 -8.32
N VAL A 122 14.91 0.88 -7.66
CA VAL A 122 13.72 0.45 -6.91
C VAL A 122 13.32 1.58 -5.94
N PRO A 123 12.05 2.04 -5.95
CA PRO A 123 11.61 3.17 -5.14
C PRO A 123 11.60 2.82 -3.65
N PHE A 124 12.76 3.04 -3.03
CA PHE A 124 13.05 2.98 -1.60
C PHE A 124 14.09 4.05 -1.25
N ALA A 125 14.09 5.18 -1.97
CA ALA A 125 15.09 6.23 -1.80
C ALA A 125 14.67 7.26 -0.75
N ASN A 126 13.37 7.56 -0.65
CA ASN A 126 12.85 8.61 0.22
C ASN A 126 11.58 8.18 0.99
N LEU A 127 11.07 9.06 1.85
CA LEU A 127 9.85 8.79 2.64
C LEU A 127 8.59 8.70 1.76
N TYR A 128 8.57 9.37 0.61
CA TYR A 128 7.48 9.29 -0.35
C TYR A 128 7.35 7.87 -0.91
N ASP A 129 8.46 7.29 -1.37
CA ASP A 129 8.55 5.93 -1.89
C ASP A 129 8.08 4.90 -0.86
N LEU A 130 8.55 5.06 0.39
CA LEU A 130 8.15 4.22 1.50
C LEU A 130 6.65 4.34 1.79
N SER A 131 6.10 5.56 1.71
CA SER A 131 4.67 5.80 1.93
C SER A 131 3.82 5.10 0.87
N LEU A 132 4.23 5.13 -0.40
CA LEU A 132 3.58 4.34 -1.46
C LEU A 132 3.61 2.85 -1.13
N ALA A 133 4.78 2.31 -0.77
CA ALA A 133 4.93 0.89 -0.42
C ALA A 133 4.08 0.48 0.79
N PHE A 134 4.02 1.30 1.85
CA PHE A 134 3.18 1.05 3.02
C PHE A 134 1.69 1.15 2.71
N ALA A 135 1.26 2.13 1.92
CA ALA A 135 -0.13 2.27 1.50
C ALA A 135 -0.56 1.10 0.59
N PHE A 136 0.33 0.63 -0.29
CA PHE A 136 0.12 -0.59 -1.07
C PHE A 136 -0.01 -1.82 -0.16
N GLY A 137 0.90 -2.01 0.79
CA GLY A 137 0.86 -3.11 1.76
C GLY A 137 -0.44 -3.12 2.57
N ALA A 138 -0.88 -1.95 3.06
CA ALA A 138 -2.15 -1.79 3.76
C ALA A 138 -3.35 -2.13 2.87
N GLY A 139 -3.36 -1.66 1.62
CA GLY A 139 -4.43 -1.95 0.65
C GLY A 139 -4.53 -3.43 0.30
N VAL A 140 -3.40 -4.07 -0.04
CA VAL A 140 -3.35 -5.52 -0.32
C VAL A 140 -3.75 -6.33 0.90
N GLY A 141 -3.21 -6.01 2.07
CA GLY A 141 -3.61 -6.64 3.33
C GLY A 141 -5.11 -6.55 3.56
N THR A 142 -5.71 -5.39 3.28
CA THR A 142 -7.16 -5.19 3.35
C THR A 142 -7.92 -6.13 2.42
N LEU A 143 -7.51 -6.23 1.15
CA LEU A 143 -8.17 -7.14 0.19
C LEU A 143 -8.06 -8.61 0.62
N PHE A 144 -6.92 -9.02 1.19
CA PHE A 144 -6.74 -10.38 1.69
C PHE A 144 -7.58 -10.68 2.95
N LEU A 145 -7.68 -9.73 3.89
CA LEU A 145 -8.42 -9.92 5.14
C LEU A 145 -9.93 -9.81 4.93
N ALA A 146 -10.39 -8.84 4.12
CA ALA A 146 -11.81 -8.58 3.88
C ALA A 146 -12.53 -9.71 3.11
N ARG A 147 -11.81 -10.76 2.70
CA ARG A 147 -12.39 -12.02 2.20
C ARG A 147 -13.26 -12.69 3.24
N ARG A 148 -12.95 -12.61 4.53
CA ARG A 148 -13.82 -13.15 5.58
C ARG A 148 -14.74 -12.04 6.08
N LYS A 149 -16.05 -12.29 6.15
CA LYS A 149 -17.03 -11.31 6.65
C LYS A 149 -16.64 -10.78 8.04
N SER A 150 -16.12 -11.64 8.91
CA SER A 150 -15.62 -11.27 10.24
C SER A 150 -14.54 -10.17 10.24
N PHE A 151 -13.76 -10.07 9.17
CA PHE A 151 -12.64 -9.12 9.06
C PHE A 151 -12.96 -7.95 8.13
N GLN A 152 -14.17 -7.85 7.58
CA GLN A 152 -14.56 -6.72 6.73
C GLN A 152 -14.60 -5.40 7.47
N ILE A 153 -14.91 -5.43 8.77
CA ILE A 153 -14.85 -4.23 9.63
C ILE A 153 -13.47 -3.57 9.56
N LEU A 154 -12.39 -4.35 9.43
CA LEU A 154 -11.04 -3.80 9.33
C LEU A 154 -10.88 -2.91 8.09
N SER A 155 -11.56 -3.21 6.99
CA SER A 155 -11.49 -2.41 5.76
C SER A 155 -12.01 -0.97 5.94
N ALA A 156 -12.93 -0.75 6.89
CA ALA A 156 -13.43 0.58 7.21
C ALA A 156 -12.37 1.45 7.91
N PHE A 157 -11.32 0.85 8.48
CA PHE A 157 -10.22 1.56 9.14
C PHE A 157 -8.95 1.57 8.30
N THR A 158 -8.62 0.46 7.65
CA THR A 158 -7.38 0.32 6.88
C THR A 158 -7.39 1.12 5.59
N LEU A 159 -8.54 1.28 4.91
CA LEU A 159 -8.62 2.08 3.68
C LEU A 159 -8.47 3.59 3.96
N PRO A 160 -9.15 4.18 4.95
CA PRO A 160 -8.85 5.56 5.35
C PRO A 160 -7.42 5.75 5.81
N LEU A 161 -6.83 4.78 6.52
CA LEU A 161 -5.42 4.83 6.90
C LEU A 161 -4.50 4.85 5.68
N ALA A 162 -4.75 4.00 4.68
CA ALA A 162 -3.99 4.01 3.43
C ALA A 162 -4.15 5.36 2.68
N ALA A 163 -5.35 5.94 2.68
CA ALA A 163 -5.60 7.27 2.14
C ALA A 163 -4.85 8.37 2.92
N LEU A 164 -4.77 8.26 4.25
CA LEU A 164 -4.01 9.19 5.08
C LEU A 164 -2.52 9.11 4.76
N ILE A 165 -1.95 7.90 4.63
CA ILE A 165 -0.55 7.71 4.25
C ILE A 165 -0.27 8.36 2.88
N LEU A 166 -1.13 8.15 1.89
CA LEU A 166 -0.96 8.79 0.57
C LEU A 166 -1.12 10.31 0.60
N THR A 167 -2.02 10.82 1.45
CA THR A 167 -2.17 12.26 1.68
C THR A 167 -0.88 12.85 2.26
N LEU A 168 -0.30 12.20 3.26
CA LEU A 168 0.98 12.60 3.85
C LEU A 168 2.12 12.51 2.82
N ALA A 169 2.16 11.46 2.00
CA ALA A 169 3.11 11.32 0.90
C ALA A 169 3.03 12.53 -0.05
N ARG A 170 1.82 12.98 -0.39
CA ARG A 170 1.64 14.15 -1.25
C ARG A 170 2.22 15.43 -0.64
N PHE A 171 2.16 15.60 0.68
CA PHE A 171 2.77 16.74 1.37
C PHE A 171 4.29 16.62 1.50
N ILE A 172 4.83 15.41 1.59
CA ILE A 172 6.30 15.18 1.62
C ILE A 172 6.95 15.57 0.29
N GLY A 173 6.25 15.34 -0.83
CA GLY A 173 6.74 15.65 -2.18
C GLY A 173 7.32 14.44 -2.91
N ASP A 174 7.17 14.44 -4.22
CA ASP A 174 7.55 13.35 -5.14
C ASP A 174 8.93 13.56 -5.81
N GLU A 175 9.75 14.45 -5.25
CA GLU A 175 11.07 14.80 -5.80
C GLU A 175 12.02 13.59 -5.83
N PHE A 176 12.80 13.49 -6.92
CA PHE A 176 13.88 12.53 -7.04
C PHE A 176 15.14 13.09 -6.39
N ILE A 177 15.68 12.36 -5.42
CA ILE A 177 16.91 12.75 -4.71
C ILE A 177 18.11 11.98 -5.26
N ASP A 178 19.23 12.66 -5.41
CA ASP A 178 20.50 11.98 -5.69
C ASP A 178 21.00 11.32 -4.40
N LEU A 179 21.23 10.00 -4.46
CA LEU A 179 21.61 9.21 -3.31
C LEU A 179 23.06 9.52 -2.91
N PRO A 180 23.36 9.73 -1.61
CA PRO A 180 24.72 9.76 -1.12
C PRO A 180 25.49 8.50 -1.52
N PRO A 181 26.80 8.57 -1.82
CA PRO A 181 27.58 7.44 -2.31
C PRO A 181 27.51 6.19 -1.42
N VAL A 182 27.33 6.38 -0.11
CA VAL A 182 27.21 5.29 0.87
C VAL A 182 25.90 4.49 0.77
N LEU A 183 24.82 5.12 0.28
CA LEU A 183 23.52 4.49 0.07
C LEU A 183 23.37 3.89 -1.34
N ASP A 184 24.34 4.14 -2.21
CA ASP A 184 24.35 3.69 -3.59
C ASP A 184 24.95 2.28 -3.73
N SER A 185 24.26 1.28 -3.15
CA SER A 185 24.68 -0.11 -3.21
C SER A 185 23.51 -1.06 -3.52
N TYR A 186 23.86 -2.24 -4.03
CA TYR A 186 22.92 -3.36 -4.25
C TYR A 186 22.19 -3.79 -2.96
N TRP A 187 22.77 -3.49 -1.79
CA TRP A 187 22.24 -3.85 -0.49
C TRP A 187 21.06 -2.97 -0.06
N ARG A 188 20.97 -1.71 -0.52
CA ARG A 188 19.90 -0.78 -0.13
C ARG A 188 18.49 -1.33 -0.34
N PRO A 189 18.06 -1.73 -1.55
CA PRO A 189 16.69 -2.21 -1.75
C PRO A 189 16.37 -3.47 -0.93
N ILE A 190 17.36 -4.32 -0.67
CA ILE A 190 17.22 -5.50 0.18
C ILE A 190 17.04 -5.08 1.64
N HIS A 191 17.96 -4.26 2.17
CA HIS A 191 17.94 -3.79 3.55
C HIS A 191 16.68 -3.00 3.87
N VAL A 192 16.37 -1.99 3.05
CA VAL A 192 15.21 -1.12 3.24
C VAL A 192 13.92 -1.92 3.07
N GLY A 193 13.83 -2.79 2.06
CA GLY A 193 12.66 -3.65 1.87
C GLY A 193 12.40 -4.58 3.05
N VAL A 194 13.44 -5.25 3.57
CA VAL A 194 13.34 -6.13 4.75
C VAL A 194 13.01 -5.32 6.01
N ALA A 195 13.59 -4.13 6.19
CA ALA A 195 13.29 -3.24 7.31
C ALA A 195 11.81 -2.79 7.27
N SER A 196 11.33 -2.31 6.12
CA SER A 196 9.92 -1.92 5.92
C SER A 196 8.97 -3.07 6.19
N LEU A 197 9.27 -4.27 5.70
CA LEU A 197 8.46 -5.46 5.96
C LEU A 197 8.44 -5.81 7.45
N SER A 198 9.59 -5.72 8.13
CA SER A 198 9.72 -6.00 9.56
C SER A 198 8.88 -5.02 10.40
N TYR A 199 8.91 -3.72 10.08
CA TYR A 199 8.04 -2.72 10.72
C TYR A 199 6.55 -3.01 10.50
N GLY A 200 6.18 -3.42 9.28
CA GLY A 200 4.81 -3.83 8.98
C GLY A 200 4.34 -5.03 9.80
N ILE A 201 5.17 -6.07 9.90
CA ILE A 201 4.87 -7.27 10.71
C ILE A 201 4.80 -6.91 12.20
N ALA A 202 5.74 -6.12 12.71
CA ALA A 202 5.75 -5.68 14.10
C ALA A 202 4.47 -4.90 14.44
N LEU A 203 4.02 -4.02 13.55
CA LEU A 203 2.76 -3.28 13.72
C LEU A 203 1.55 -4.22 13.78
N VAL A 204 1.49 -5.23 12.91
CA VAL A 204 0.41 -6.23 12.93
C VAL A 204 0.43 -7.05 14.21
N CYS A 205 1.59 -7.51 14.66
CA CYS A 205 1.74 -8.23 15.93
C CYS A 205 1.31 -7.37 17.12
N PHE A 206 1.70 -6.09 17.14
CA PHE A 206 1.29 -5.13 18.16
C PHE A 206 -0.23 -4.93 18.15
N ALA A 207 -0.85 -4.74 16.99
CA ALA A 207 -2.30 -4.59 16.86
C ALA A 207 -3.06 -5.83 17.35
N ILE A 208 -2.56 -7.03 17.04
CA ILE A 208 -3.14 -8.29 17.54
C ILE A 208 -3.00 -8.40 19.05
N ALA A 209 -1.85 -8.04 19.62
CA ALA A 209 -1.63 -8.03 21.07
C ALA A 209 -2.59 -7.06 21.78
N VAL A 210 -2.78 -5.85 21.25
CA VAL A 210 -3.76 -4.88 21.77
C VAL A 210 -5.18 -5.43 21.70
N MET A 211 -5.60 -5.99 20.55
CA MET A 211 -6.92 -6.61 20.41
C MET A 211 -7.13 -7.76 21.41
N TYR A 212 -6.09 -8.56 21.66
CA TYR A 212 -6.13 -9.64 22.64
C TYR A 212 -6.33 -9.10 24.06
N LEU A 213 -5.59 -8.06 24.46
CA LEU A 213 -5.72 -7.46 25.78
C LEU A 213 -7.11 -6.81 25.99
N ILE A 214 -7.65 -6.14 24.96
CA ILE A 214 -9.02 -5.59 25.01
C ILE A 214 -10.05 -6.72 25.20
N LYS A 215 -9.88 -7.83 24.48
CA LYS A 215 -10.74 -9.02 24.64
C LYS A 215 -10.65 -9.60 26.06
N ASP A 216 -9.48 -9.55 26.69
CA ASP A 216 -9.25 -10.00 28.08
C ASP A 216 -9.68 -8.96 29.14
N LYS A 217 -10.40 -7.91 28.73
CA LYS A 217 -10.93 -6.84 29.61
C LYS A 217 -9.84 -6.06 30.36
N ALA A 218 -8.62 -6.03 29.85
CA ALA A 218 -7.61 -5.14 30.39
C ALA A 218 -8.05 -3.67 30.22
N LYS A 219 -7.77 -2.85 31.23
CA LYS A 219 -8.19 -1.45 31.28
C LYS A 219 -7.51 -0.64 30.18
N ILE A 220 -8.29 -0.04 29.29
CA ILE A 220 -7.78 0.75 28.16
C ILE A 220 -6.99 1.95 28.67
N GLU A 221 -7.39 2.53 29.81
CA GLU A 221 -6.68 3.64 30.43
C GLU A 221 -5.27 3.24 30.86
N ALA A 222 -5.10 2.04 31.41
CA ALA A 222 -3.79 1.54 31.81
C ALA A 222 -2.89 1.33 30.57
N MET A 223 -3.43 0.77 29.48
CA MET A 223 -2.68 0.62 28.23
C MET A 223 -2.23 1.97 27.68
N ALA A 224 -3.15 2.95 27.66
CA ALA A 224 -2.85 4.29 27.19
C ALA A 224 -1.73 4.93 28.02
N ILE A 225 -1.83 4.88 29.35
CA ILE A 225 -0.82 5.42 30.27
C ILE A 225 0.55 4.76 30.01
N TRP A 226 0.63 3.43 29.95
CA TRP A 226 1.90 2.73 29.70
C TRP A 226 2.48 3.05 28.33
N SER A 227 1.65 3.13 27.28
CA SER A 227 2.11 3.49 25.95
C SER A 227 2.59 4.93 25.86
N SER A 228 1.93 5.88 26.53
CA SER A 228 2.33 7.28 26.60
C SER A 228 3.61 7.46 27.40
N ILE A 229 3.77 6.75 28.53
CA ILE A 229 5.00 6.77 29.32
C ILE A 229 6.17 6.24 28.48
N PHE A 230 5.97 5.12 27.78
CA PHE A 230 6.99 4.58 26.89
C PHE A 230 7.34 5.55 25.76
N ALA A 231 6.35 6.15 25.10
CA ALA A 231 6.56 7.10 24.01
C ALA A 231 7.26 8.40 24.44
N LEU A 232 7.09 8.83 25.70
CA LEU A 232 7.80 9.98 26.26
C LEU A 232 9.19 9.61 26.81
N GLY A 233 9.47 8.33 27.03
CA GLY A 233 10.72 7.84 27.61
C GLY A 233 11.77 7.40 26.59
N VAL A 234 11.42 7.31 25.31
CA VAL A 234 12.30 7.00 24.16
C VAL A 234 12.54 8.27 23.37
#